data_AF-A0A2M8Q672-F1
#
_entry.id   AF-A0A2M8Q672-F1
#
_cell.length_a   1.000
_cell.length_b   1.000
_cell.length_c   1.000
_cell.angle_alpha   90.00
_cell.angle_beta   90.00
_cell.angle_gamma   90.00
#
_symmetry.space_group_name_H-M   'P 1'
#
loop_
_entity.id
_entity.type
_entity.pdbx_description
1 polymer ?
#
loop_
_entity_poly.entity_id
_entity_poly.type
_entity_poly.pdbx_seq_one_letter_code
_entity_poly.pdbx_strand_id
1 'polypeptide(L)'
;DDNATGTAATLVIARLLAAYRPALTVRFIHFTGEEQGQWGSKVYAGALRRAGEQVLGFINLDMIGWDGDGDRVVEIHTGRGPKSNALADHFLERNGRYGLGLN
;
A
#
# COMPACT_ATOMS: atom_id res chain seq x y z
N ASP A 1 9.71 13.00 -2.57
CA ASP A 1 9.21 11.87 -1.78
C ASP A 1 7.71 11.79 -1.98
N ASP A 2 6.97 12.71 -1.37
CA ASP A 2 5.53 12.90 -1.50
C ASP A 2 5.05 13.25 -2.93
N ASN A 3 4.28 12.40 -3.60
CA ASN A 3 4.25 10.95 -3.44
C ASN A 3 4.70 10.23 -4.74
N ALA A 4 5.70 10.82 -5.40
CA ALA A 4 6.32 10.23 -6.58
C ALA A 4 7.00 8.88 -6.26
N THR A 5 7.48 8.70 -5.02
CA THR A 5 8.13 7.46 -4.56
C THR A 5 7.12 6.31 -4.47
N GLY A 6 5.92 6.56 -3.93
CA GLY A 6 4.82 5.60 -3.93
C GLY A 6 4.33 5.24 -5.33
N THR A 7 4.26 6.21 -6.24
CA THR A 7 3.92 5.98 -7.66
C THR A 7 4.97 5.09 -8.35
N ALA A 8 6.25 5.41 -8.19
CA ALA A 8 7.34 4.64 -8.78
C ALA A 8 7.34 3.19 -8.26
N ALA A 9 7.20 2.99 -6.95
CA ALA A 9 7.13 1.66 -6.35
C ALA A 9 5.90 0.87 -6.86
N THR A 10 4.74 1.51 -6.97
CA THR A 10 3.53 0.87 -7.51
C THR A 10 3.75 0.34 -8.93
N LEU A 11 4.40 1.12 -9.80
CA LEU A 11 4.75 0.69 -11.15
C LEU A 11 5.75 -0.48 -11.17
N VAL A 12 6.77 -0.45 -10.29
CA VAL A 12 7.74 -1.54 -10.16
C VAL A 12 7.07 -2.82 -9.67
N ILE A 13 6.21 -2.74 -8.66
CA ILE A 13 5.46 -3.88 -8.13
C ILE A 13 4.55 -4.46 -9.22
N ALA A 14 3.83 -3.61 -9.96
CA ALA A 14 2.98 -4.06 -11.07
C ALA A 14 3.79 -4.81 -12.15
N ARG A 15 4.97 -4.30 -12.50
CA ARG A 15 5.89 -4.96 -13.44
C ARG A 15 6.36 -6.32 -12.92
N LEU A 16 6.72 -6.41 -11.64
CA LEU A 16 7.15 -7.67 -11.03
C LEU A 16 6.00 -8.68 -10.97
N LEU A 17 4.79 -8.23 -10.63
CA LEU A 17 3.61 -9.09 -10.52
C LEU A 17 3.01 -9.49 -11.88
N ALA A 18 3.39 -8.84 -12.99
CA ALA A 18 2.94 -9.20 -14.33
C ALA A 18 3.30 -10.64 -14.73
N ALA A 19 4.36 -11.21 -14.14
CA ALA A 19 4.77 -12.59 -14.37
C ALA A 19 3.94 -13.62 -13.55
N TYR A 20 3.07 -13.16 -12.65
CA TYR A 20 2.34 -14.00 -11.72
C TYR A 20 0.83 -13.98 -12.01
N ARG A 21 0.15 -15.07 -11.67
CA ARG A 21 -1.32 -15.15 -11.67
C ARG A 21 -1.81 -15.23 -10.23
N PRO A 22 -2.10 -14.08 -9.58
CA PRO A 22 -2.60 -14.09 -8.22
C PRO A 22 -3.97 -14.76 -8.15
N ALA A 23 -4.25 -15.45 -7.04
CA ALA A 23 -5.57 -16.03 -6.75
C ALA A 23 -6.64 -14.95 -6.50
N LEU A 24 -6.22 -13.71 -6.28
CA LEU A 24 -7.05 -12.55 -6.02
C LEU A 24 -6.87 -11.52 -7.13
N THR A 25 -7.91 -10.74 -7.39
CA THR A 25 -7.78 -9.53 -8.22
C THR A 25 -6.92 -8.50 -7.48
N VAL A 26 -5.82 -8.08 -8.11
CA VAL A 26 -4.95 -7.00 -7.62
C VAL A 26 -5.16 -5.77 -8.49
N ARG A 27 -5.43 -4.62 -7.88
CA ARG A 27 -5.59 -3.33 -8.57
C ARG A 27 -4.45 -2.40 -8.15
N PHE A 28 -3.71 -1.88 -9.12
CA PHE A 28 -2.71 -0.83 -8.94
C PHE A 28 -3.36 0.51 -9.26
N ILE A 29 -3.31 1.46 -8.33
CA ILE A 29 -4.09 2.69 -8.43
C ILE A 29 -3.23 3.88 -8.02
N HIS A 30 -3.26 4.94 -8.83
CA HIS A 30 -2.73 6.25 -8.47
C HIS A 30 -3.91 7.20 -8.27
N PHE A 31 -4.08 7.71 -7.05
CA PHE A 31 -5.20 8.59 -6.72
C PHE A 31 -4.86 10.04 -7.02
N THR A 32 -5.81 10.77 -7.60
CA THR A 32 -5.72 12.22 -7.79
C THR A 32 -6.28 12.95 -6.56
N GLY A 33 -5.72 14.12 -6.25
CA GLY A 33 -6.25 15.00 -5.22
C GLY A 33 -6.16 14.44 -3.81
N GLU A 34 -5.09 13.70 -3.51
CA GLU A 34 -4.70 13.28 -2.16
C GLU A 34 -4.56 14.53 -1.26
N GLU A 35 -3.69 15.44 -1.68
CA GLU A 35 -3.33 16.69 -1.00
C GLU A 35 -4.46 17.73 -0.89
N GLN A 36 -5.55 17.56 -1.65
CA GLN A 36 -6.73 18.43 -1.58
C GLN A 36 -7.83 17.83 -0.68
N GLY A 37 -7.54 16.73 0.03
CA GLY A 37 -8.46 16.05 0.92
C GLY A 37 -8.93 14.70 0.40
N GLN A 38 -8.07 13.97 -0.30
CA GLN A 38 -8.24 12.56 -0.69
C GLN A 38 -9.42 12.33 -1.62
N TRP A 39 -9.64 13.23 -2.58
CA TRP A 39 -10.85 13.22 -3.40
C TRP A 39 -10.95 11.96 -4.26
N GLY A 40 -9.87 11.59 -4.96
CA GLY A 40 -9.85 10.43 -5.84
C GLY A 40 -10.12 9.12 -5.08
N SER A 41 -9.45 8.91 -3.95
CA SER A 41 -9.64 7.71 -3.14
C SER A 41 -11.02 7.63 -2.49
N LYS A 42 -11.59 8.77 -2.03
CA LYS A 42 -12.97 8.83 -1.50
C LYS A 42 -14.01 8.46 -2.56
N VAL A 43 -13.89 9.00 -3.78
CA VAL A 43 -14.79 8.66 -4.89
C VAL A 43 -14.69 7.18 -5.22
N TYR A 44 -13.47 6.66 -5.35
CA TYR A 44 -13.22 5.26 -5.68
C TYR A 44 -13.77 4.31 -4.60
N ALA A 45 -13.43 4.54 -3.32
CA ALA A 45 -13.93 3.74 -2.20
C ALA A 45 -15.47 3.78 -2.11
N GLY A 46 -16.08 4.95 -2.36
CA GLY A 46 -17.53 5.09 -2.43
C GLY A 46 -18.15 4.30 -3.58
N ALA A 47 -17.51 4.26 -4.75
CA ALA A 47 -17.96 3.47 -5.89
C ALA A 47 -17.90 1.97 -5.61
N LEU A 48 -16.80 1.48 -5.04
CA LEU A 48 -16.68 0.08 -4.62
C LEU A 48 -17.76 -0.31 -3.62
N ARG A 49 -18.03 0.56 -2.64
CA ARG A 49 -19.10 0.33 -1.66
C ARG A 49 -20.47 0.21 -2.33
N ARG A 50 -20.80 1.12 -3.25
CA ARG A 50 -22.08 1.10 -3.99
C ARG A 50 -22.23 -0.14 -4.87
N ALA A 51 -21.13 -0.60 -5.47
CA ALA A 51 -21.11 -1.81 -6.28
C ALA A 51 -21.12 -3.11 -5.45
N GLY A 52 -21.05 -3.04 -4.12
CA GLY A 52 -20.99 -4.22 -3.26
C GLY A 52 -19.68 -5.00 -3.39
N GLU A 53 -18.61 -4.36 -3.88
CA GLU A 53 -17.33 -5.04 -4.09
C GLU A 53 -16.69 -5.47 -2.75
N GLN A 54 -16.17 -6.70 -2.73
CA GLN A 54 -15.42 -7.23 -1.59
C GLN A 54 -13.95 -6.84 -1.71
N VAL A 55 -13.52 -5.87 -0.88
CA VAL A 55 -12.12 -5.48 -0.74
C VAL A 55 -11.51 -6.21 0.46
N LEU A 56 -10.58 -7.13 0.19
CA LEU A 56 -9.91 -7.90 1.24
C LEU A 56 -8.82 -7.11 1.97
N GLY A 57 -8.17 -6.17 1.29
CA GLY A 57 -7.12 -5.33 1.84
C GLY A 57 -6.78 -4.15 0.92
N PHE A 58 -6.14 -3.15 1.50
CA PHE A 58 -5.61 -1.97 0.82
C PHE A 58 -4.25 -1.64 1.46
N ILE A 59 -3.25 -1.41 0.62
CA ILE A 59 -1.90 -0.99 1.01
C ILE A 59 -1.67 0.35 0.33
N ASN A 60 -1.35 1.38 1.13
CA ASN A 60 -0.93 2.68 0.62
C ASN A 60 0.60 2.76 0.72
N LEU A 61 1.25 3.28 -0.31
CA LEU A 61 2.69 3.57 -0.31
C LEU A 61 2.82 5.09 -0.36
N ASP A 62 3.26 5.69 0.74
CA ASP A 62 3.36 7.14 0.87
C ASP A 62 4.68 7.53 1.51
N MET A 63 5.40 8.46 0.89
CA MET A 63 6.70 8.95 1.33
C MET A 63 7.71 7.83 1.68
N ILE A 64 7.96 6.91 0.74
CA ILE A 64 8.82 5.72 0.97
C ILE A 64 10.25 5.85 0.44
N GLY A 65 10.68 7.05 0.05
CA GLY A 65 11.97 7.25 -0.63
C GLY A 65 13.00 8.06 0.14
N TRP A 66 12.73 8.43 1.39
CA TRP A 66 13.66 9.20 2.22
C TRP A 66 13.90 8.52 3.57
N ASP A 67 15.18 8.43 3.95
CA ASP A 67 15.67 7.98 5.26
C ASP A 67 16.77 8.95 5.68
N GLY A 68 16.46 9.82 6.65
CA GLY A 68 17.28 10.96 7.00
C GLY A 68 18.44 10.66 7.94
N ASP A 69 18.34 9.59 8.72
CA ASP A 69 19.35 9.15 9.69
C ASP A 69 19.96 7.77 9.36
N GLY A 70 19.43 7.10 8.35
CA GLY A 70 19.97 5.84 7.83
C GLY A 70 19.65 4.64 8.73
N ASP A 71 18.67 4.77 9.63
CA ASP A 71 18.32 3.73 10.60
C ASP A 71 17.41 2.63 10.02
N ARG A 72 16.93 2.84 8.78
CA ARG A 72 16.05 1.95 8.02
C ARG A 72 14.71 1.68 8.70
N VAL A 73 14.27 2.56 9.59
CA VAL A 73 12.94 2.48 10.20
C VAL A 73 11.87 2.78 9.17
N VAL A 74 10.79 2.00 9.20
CA VAL A 74 9.61 2.24 8.35
C VAL A 74 8.36 2.38 9.20
N GLU A 75 7.54 3.37 8.89
CA GLU A 75 6.28 3.58 9.59
C GLU A 75 5.15 2.76 8.94
N ILE A 76 4.46 1.95 9.76
CA ILE A 76 3.29 1.20 9.32
C ILE A 76 2.05 1.75 10.03
N HIS A 77 1.21 2.45 9.28
CA HIS A 77 -0.07 2.94 9.77
C HIS A 77 -1.19 1.94 9.46
N THR A 78 -1.89 1.47 10.50
CA THR A 78 -3.02 0.55 10.35
C THR A 78 -4.37 1.23 10.58
N GLY A 79 -5.39 0.66 9.96
CA GLY A 79 -6.78 0.94 10.35
C GLY A 79 -7.08 0.40 11.76
N ARG A 80 -8.18 0.85 12.37
CA ARG A 80 -8.52 0.54 13.77
C ARG A 80 -8.98 -0.90 14.04
N GLY A 81 -9.09 -1.74 13.01
CA GLY A 81 -9.70 -3.06 13.10
C GLY A 81 -8.68 -4.21 13.11
N PRO A 82 -9.00 -5.37 13.72
CA PRO A 82 -8.11 -6.53 13.76
C PRO A 82 -7.64 -7.01 12.38
N LYS A 83 -8.48 -6.89 11.35
CA LYS A 83 -8.12 -7.26 9.97
C LYS A 83 -7.04 -6.34 9.37
N SER A 84 -7.00 -5.07 9.78
CA SER A 84 -5.97 -4.13 9.34
C SER A 84 -4.64 -4.42 10.03
N ASN A 85 -4.68 -4.77 11.33
CA ASN A 85 -3.50 -5.19 12.07
C ASN A 85 -2.92 -6.49 11.49
N ALA A 86 -3.75 -7.47 11.14
CA ALA A 86 -3.30 -8.70 10.50
C ALA A 86 -2.56 -8.45 9.16
N LEU A 87 -2.93 -7.41 8.41
CA LEU A 87 -2.21 -7.03 7.19
C LEU A 87 -0.82 -6.45 7.50
N ALA A 88 -0.69 -5.67 8.58
CA ALA A 88 0.61 -5.20 9.06
C ALA A 88 1.47 -6.34 9.62
N ASP A 89 0.88 -7.25 10.40
CA ASP A 89 1.57 -8.45 10.89
C ASP A 89 2.14 -9.27 9.73
N HIS A 90 1.37 -9.40 8.64
CA HIS A 90 1.86 -10.04 7.43
C HIS A 90 3.06 -9.30 6.83
N PHE A 91 3.08 -7.97 6.79
CA PHE A 91 4.23 -7.20 6.33
C PHE A 91 5.47 -7.48 7.21
N LEU A 92 5.33 -7.39 8.53
CA LEU A 92 6.41 -7.63 9.50
C LEU A 92 6.97 -9.06 9.38
N GLU A 93 6.10 -10.05 9.19
CA GLU A 93 6.51 -11.43 8.95
C GLU A 93 7.38 -11.57 7.69
N ARG A 94 7.03 -10.89 6.58
CA ARG A 94 7.80 -10.96 5.32
C ARG A 94 9.12 -10.21 5.43
N ASN A 95 9.12 -9.07 6.14
CA ASN A 95 10.35 -8.34 6.45
C ASN A 95 11.37 -9.24 7.16
N GLY A 96 10.94 -9.95 8.22
CA GLY A 96 11.79 -10.91 8.92
C GLY A 96 12.15 -12.13 8.06
N ARG A 97 11.19 -12.72 7.35
CA ARG A 97 11.39 -13.92 6.53
C ARG A 97 12.38 -13.72 5.39
N TYR A 98 12.37 -12.55 4.76
CA TYR A 98 13.28 -12.24 3.65
C TYR A 98 14.55 -11.50 4.08
N GLY A 99 14.72 -11.21 5.38
CA GLY A 99 15.90 -10.53 5.89
C GLY A 99 16.09 -9.12 5.31
N LEU A 100 14.99 -8.38 5.08
CA LEU A 100 15.06 -7.06 4.44
C LEU A 100 15.67 -5.99 5.35
N GLY A 101 15.69 -6.24 6.66
CA GLY A 101 16.29 -5.36 7.66
C GLY A 101 15.64 -3.98 7.70
N LEU A 102 14.32 -3.92 7.47
CA LEU A 102 13.52 -2.75 7.79
C LEU A 102 13.16 -2.84 9.28
N ASN A 103 13.29 -1.74 10.01
CA ASN A 103 13.05 -1.70 11.46
C ASN A 103 11.69 -1.10 11.81
#